data_AF-A0A1Q5RJY9-F1
#
_entry.id   AF-A0A1Q5RJY9-F1
#
_cell.length_a   1.000
_cell.length_b   1.000
_cell.length_c   1.000
_cell.angle_alpha   90.00
_cell.angle_beta   90.00
_cell.angle_gamma   90.00
#
_symmetry.space_group_name_H-M   'P 1'
#
loop_
_entity.id
_entity.type
_entity.pdbx_description
1 polymer ?
#
loop_
_entity_poly.entity_id
_entity_poly.type
_entity_poly.pdbx_seq_one_letter_code
_entity_poly.pdbx_strand_id
1 'polypeptide(L)'
;MLETVASMLTADEDMKTVNSYIESVLRQGCDIRPSLVVAGVTNISLPIRDFHGETTAVLTVPFLPMKDMTASLDTAIQAAANAADNISRRLGYRGERLQLQMSDATAGHPDRLDHRPEAR
;
A
#
# COMPACT_ATOMS: atom_id res chain seq x y z
N MET A 1 -19.08 29.65 9.24
CA MET A 1 -17.93 29.65 8.31
C MET A 1 -17.11 28.37 8.46
N LEU A 2 -16.70 27.96 9.67
CA LEU A 2 -16.05 26.65 9.91
C LEU A 2 -16.94 25.44 9.58
N GLU A 3 -18.22 25.46 9.97
CA GLU A 3 -19.17 24.37 9.66
C GLU A 3 -19.41 24.19 8.15
N THR A 4 -19.37 25.29 7.39
CA THR A 4 -19.53 25.29 5.93
C THR A 4 -18.34 24.64 5.23
N VAL A 5 -17.14 24.81 5.77
CA VAL A 5 -15.92 24.16 5.24
C VAL A 5 -15.92 22.68 5.60
N ALA A 6 -16.34 22.31 6.81
CA ALA A 6 -16.44 20.92 7.22
C ALA A 6 -17.45 20.12 6.38
N SER A 7 -18.56 20.73 5.94
CA SER A 7 -19.55 20.08 5.07
C SER A 7 -19.10 19.85 3.63
N MET A 8 -17.96 20.44 3.22
CA MET A 8 -17.39 20.28 1.88
C MET A 8 -16.30 19.20 1.82
N LEU A 9 -15.86 18.69 2.97
CA LEU A 9 -14.86 17.62 3.05
C LEU A 9 -15.51 16.28 2.71
N THR A 10 -14.84 15.46 1.91
CA THR A 10 -15.21 14.06 1.76
C THR A 10 -14.89 13.28 3.05
N ALA A 11 -15.46 12.09 3.23
CA ALA A 11 -15.34 11.35 4.49
C ALA A 11 -13.87 11.02 4.89
N ASP A 12 -13.00 10.89 3.88
CA ASP A 12 -11.55 10.70 3.98
C ASP A 12 -10.77 12.01 4.21
N GLU A 13 -11.42 13.17 4.07
CA GLU A 13 -10.86 14.49 4.35
C GLU A 13 -11.28 15.03 5.74
N ASP A 14 -12.22 14.39 6.43
CA ASP A 14 -12.58 14.75 7.81
C ASP A 14 -11.40 14.53 8.76
N MET A 15 -11.16 15.52 9.63
CA MET A 15 -9.97 15.56 10.50
C MET A 15 -9.90 14.36 11.45
N LYS A 16 -11.04 13.82 11.89
CA LYS A 16 -11.06 12.64 12.76
C LYS A 16 -10.60 11.41 11.98
N THR A 17 -11.10 11.24 10.76
CA THR A 17 -10.69 10.15 9.85
C THR A 17 -9.20 10.24 9.55
N VAL A 18 -8.71 11.44 9.20
CA VAL A 18 -7.29 11.68 8.93
C VAL A 18 -6.42 11.34 10.14
N ASN A 19 -6.79 11.80 11.33
CA ASN A 19 -6.02 11.53 12.55
C ASN A 19 -5.98 10.03 12.89
N SER A 20 -7.12 9.33 12.85
CA SER A 20 -7.17 7.89 13.07
C SER A 20 -6.32 7.12 12.06
N TYR A 21 -6.28 7.62 10.82
CA TYR A 21 -5.46 7.05 9.77
C TYR A 21 -3.96 7.30 10.00
N ILE A 22 -3.55 8.51 10.39
CA ILE A 22 -2.16 8.82 10.77
C ILE A 22 -1.70 7.91 11.92
N GLU A 23 -2.52 7.72 12.95
CA GLU A 23 -2.22 6.80 14.05
C GLU A 23 -2.00 5.36 13.57
N SER A 24 -2.78 4.92 12.58
CA SER A 24 -2.60 3.61 11.95
C SER A 24 -1.26 3.51 11.22
N VAL A 25 -0.91 4.52 10.43
CA VAL A 25 0.37 4.58 9.69
C VAL A 25 1.56 4.61 10.65
N LEU A 26 1.47 5.39 11.75
CA LEU A 26 2.51 5.43 12.78
C LEU A 26 2.70 4.06 13.46
N ARG A 27 1.61 3.33 13.71
CA ARG A 27 1.65 1.99 14.31
C ARG A 27 2.21 0.94 13.35
N GLN A 28 1.85 1.01 12.07
CA GLN A 28 2.26 0.06 11.04
C GLN A 28 3.65 0.39 10.45
N GLY A 29 4.11 1.63 10.59
CA GLY A 29 5.36 2.13 10.02
C GLY A 29 5.32 2.34 8.50
N CYS A 30 4.15 2.21 7.86
CA CYS A 30 3.92 2.41 6.42
C CYS A 30 2.46 2.71 6.11
N ASP A 31 2.19 3.04 4.84
CA ASP A 31 0.85 3.18 4.30
C ASP A 31 0.65 2.20 3.13
N ILE A 32 -0.32 1.30 3.25
CA ILE A 32 -0.76 0.42 2.17
C ILE A 32 -2.29 0.47 2.13
N ARG A 33 -2.85 1.09 1.09
CA ARG A 33 -4.30 1.31 1.01
C ARG A 33 -4.81 1.49 -0.42
N PRO A 34 -6.13 1.30 -0.64
CA PRO A 34 -6.76 1.70 -1.90
C PRO A 34 -6.51 3.18 -2.21
N SER A 35 -6.24 3.48 -3.48
CA SER A 35 -6.06 4.84 -3.96
C SER A 35 -7.36 5.64 -3.85
N LEU A 36 -7.27 6.87 -3.35
CA LEU A 36 -8.41 7.80 -3.30
C LEU A 36 -8.77 8.36 -4.69
N VAL A 37 -7.83 8.26 -5.64
CA VAL A 37 -7.92 8.93 -6.94
C VAL A 37 -8.22 7.94 -8.07
N VAL A 38 -7.70 6.71 -7.98
CA VAL A 38 -7.80 5.73 -9.07
C VAL A 38 -8.40 4.42 -8.55
N ALA A 39 -9.61 4.10 -9.00
CA ALA A 39 -10.30 2.88 -8.61
C ALA A 39 -9.49 1.62 -9.02
N GLY A 40 -9.47 0.62 -8.14
CA GLY A 40 -8.75 -0.64 -8.36
C GLY A 40 -7.24 -0.59 -8.14
N VAL A 41 -6.66 0.60 -7.88
CA VAL A 41 -5.25 0.75 -7.53
C VAL A 41 -5.07 0.71 -6.01
N THR A 42 -4.09 -0.05 -5.54
CA THR A 42 -3.57 0.02 -4.17
C THR A 42 -2.25 0.76 -4.16
N ASN A 43 -2.13 1.83 -3.39
CA ASN A 43 -0.87 2.54 -3.19
C ASN A 43 -0.07 1.86 -2.07
N ILE A 44 1.18 1.50 -2.35
CA ILE A 44 2.13 0.94 -1.40
C ILE A 44 3.18 2.02 -1.11
N SER A 45 3.14 2.63 0.07
CA SER A 45 3.97 3.78 0.46
C SER A 45 4.83 3.44 1.67
N LEU A 46 6.14 3.28 1.45
CA LEU A 46 7.09 2.83 2.47
C LEU A 46 8.14 3.90 2.79
N PRO A 47 8.52 4.09 4.06
CA PRO A 47 9.46 5.13 4.44
C PRO A 47 10.86 4.83 3.93
N ILE A 48 11.55 5.89 3.50
CA ILE A 48 12.99 5.91 3.29
C ILE A 48 13.60 6.69 4.45
N ARG A 49 14.53 6.07 5.16
CA ARG A 49 15.15 6.62 6.36
C ARG A 49 16.59 7.06 6.12
N ASP A 50 16.99 8.13 6.78
CA ASP A 50 18.38 8.58 6.79
C ASP A 50 19.21 7.90 7.90
N PHE A 51 20.45 8.35 8.08
CA PHE A 51 21.36 7.84 9.11
C PHE A 51 20.93 8.15 10.55
N HIS A 52 20.03 9.13 10.77
CA HIS A 52 19.42 9.39 12.07
C HIS A 52 18.21 8.48 12.34
N GLY A 53 17.70 7.80 11.31
CA GLY A 53 16.50 6.96 11.40
C GLY A 53 15.21 7.71 11.10
N GLU A 54 15.31 8.99 10.75
CA GLU A 54 14.18 9.83 10.41
C GLU A 54 13.70 9.51 8.99
N THR A 55 12.38 9.52 8.80
CA THR A 55 11.79 9.36 7.46
C THR A 55 12.05 10.63 6.66
N THR A 56 12.98 10.56 5.71
CA THR A 56 13.36 11.70 4.85
C THR A 56 12.60 11.72 3.52
N ALA A 57 12.13 10.55 3.08
CA ALA A 57 11.35 10.38 1.86
C ALA A 57 10.41 9.17 1.98
N VAL A 58 9.54 8.99 0.98
CA VAL A 58 8.65 7.83 0.87
C VAL A 58 8.78 7.24 -0.53
N LEU A 59 8.92 5.92 -0.63
CA LEU A 59 8.79 5.18 -1.89
C LEU A 59 7.34 4.75 -2.07
N THR A 60 6.67 5.27 -3.10
CA THR A 60 5.31 4.87 -3.46
C THR A 60 5.30 4.02 -4.73
N VAL A 61 4.74 2.81 -4.63
CA VAL A 61 4.51 1.90 -5.75
C VAL A 61 3.00 1.64 -5.88
N PRO A 62 2.33 2.20 -6.89
CA PRO A 62 0.94 1.85 -7.17
C PRO A 62 0.85 0.44 -7.76
N PHE A 63 -0.07 -0.36 -7.24
CA PHE A 63 -0.36 -1.71 -7.70
C PHE A 63 -1.77 -1.76 -8.30
N LEU A 64 -1.87 -2.19 -9.56
CA LEU A 64 -3.12 -2.46 -10.25
C LEU A 64 -3.16 -3.94 -10.63
N PRO A 65 -4.08 -4.75 -10.09
CA PRO A 65 -4.28 -6.12 -10.56
C PRO A 65 -4.67 -6.11 -12.04
N MET A 66 -3.92 -6.83 -12.87
CA MET A 66 -4.21 -6.98 -14.30
C MET A 66 -4.44 -8.45 -14.65
N LYS A 67 -5.25 -8.68 -15.68
CA LYS A 67 -5.45 -10.02 -16.24
C LYS A 67 -4.09 -10.59 -16.65
N ASP A 68 -3.86 -11.87 -16.33
CA ASP A 68 -2.64 -12.63 -16.60
C ASP A 68 -1.37 -12.14 -15.85
N MET A 69 -1.51 -11.20 -14.90
CA MET A 69 -0.41 -10.79 -14.02
C MET A 69 -0.08 -11.89 -13.01
N THR A 70 1.20 -12.26 -12.93
CA THR A 70 1.67 -13.32 -12.02
C THR A 70 2.08 -12.80 -10.66
N ALA A 71 2.41 -11.52 -10.54
CA ALA A 71 2.81 -10.90 -9.28
C ALA A 71 1.58 -10.50 -8.45
N SER A 72 1.50 -11.02 -7.23
CA SER A 72 0.47 -10.64 -6.25
C SER A 72 0.77 -9.27 -5.63
N LEU A 73 -0.25 -8.69 -4.97
CA LEU A 73 -0.07 -7.49 -4.15
C LEU A 73 1.03 -7.71 -3.10
N ASP A 74 1.03 -8.87 -2.43
CA ASP A 74 2.04 -9.19 -1.43
C ASP A 74 3.45 -9.24 -2.00
N THR A 75 3.61 -9.81 -3.21
CA THR A 75 4.89 -9.83 -3.92
C THR A 75 5.37 -8.40 -4.22
N ALA A 76 4.45 -7.52 -4.66
CA ALA A 76 4.75 -6.13 -4.92
C ALA A 76 5.14 -5.37 -3.64
N ILE A 77 4.42 -5.60 -2.53
CA ILE A 77 4.72 -5.03 -1.22
C ILE A 77 6.13 -5.43 -0.75
N GLN A 78 6.47 -6.72 -0.83
CA GLN A 78 7.79 -7.21 -0.43
C GLN A 78 8.91 -6.65 -1.32
N ALA A 79 8.68 -6.56 -2.63
CA ALA A 79 9.65 -5.94 -3.54
C ALA A 79 9.86 -4.46 -3.23
N ALA A 80 8.77 -3.70 -3.00
CA ALA A 80 8.83 -2.29 -2.61
C ALA A 80 9.55 -2.11 -1.26
N ALA A 81 9.29 -2.98 -0.28
CA ALA A 81 9.92 -2.93 1.04
C ALA A 81 11.43 -3.16 0.96
N ASN A 82 11.85 -4.16 0.18
CA ASN A 82 13.26 -4.40 -0.07
C ASN A 82 13.92 -3.20 -0.77
N ALA A 83 13.23 -2.57 -1.73
CA ALA A 83 13.76 -1.39 -2.42
C ALA A 83 13.90 -0.18 -1.47
N ALA A 84 12.88 0.13 -0.66
CA ALA A 84 12.91 1.21 0.32
C ALA A 84 14.00 1.00 1.38
N ASP A 85 14.16 -0.22 1.89
CA ASP A 85 15.23 -0.57 2.84
C ASP A 85 16.62 -0.41 2.20
N ASN A 86 16.79 -0.85 0.94
CA ASN A 86 18.05 -0.69 0.23
C ASN A 86 18.42 0.78 0.03
N ILE A 87 17.46 1.65 -0.29
CA ILE A 87 17.69 3.10 -0.38
C ILE A 87 18.08 3.64 1.00
N SER A 88 17.33 3.27 2.05
CA SER A 88 17.61 3.71 3.42
C SER A 88 19.02 3.33 3.88
N ARG A 89 19.45 2.10 3.60
CA ARG A 89 20.83 1.63 3.90
C ARG A 89 21.90 2.44 3.17
N ARG A 90 21.63 2.83 1.92
CA ARG A 90 22.54 3.70 1.13
C ARG A 90 22.60 5.13 1.66
N LEU A 91 21.53 5.60 2.31
CA LEU A 91 21.49 6.87 3.05
C LEU A 91 22.08 6.79 4.46
N GLY A 92 22.54 5.60 4.88
CA GLY A 92 23.23 5.39 6.15
C GLY A 92 22.35 4.87 7.28
N TYR A 93 21.08 4.53 7.03
CA TYR A 93 20.22 3.92 8.04
C TYR A 93 20.74 2.54 8.49
N ARG A 94 20.79 2.29 9.80
CA ARG A 94 21.27 1.05 10.43
C ARG A 94 20.28 0.39 11.38
N GLY A 95 19.05 0.89 11.46
CA GLY A 95 18.01 0.32 12.31
C GLY A 95 17.39 -0.95 11.73
N GLU A 96 16.33 -1.41 12.38
CA GLU A 96 15.59 -2.60 11.95
C GLU A 96 14.87 -2.35 10.62
N ARG A 97 14.79 -3.40 9.79
CA ARG A 97 13.95 -3.37 8.60
C ARG A 97 12.48 -3.37 9.03
N LEU A 98 11.64 -2.62 8.31
CA LEU A 98 10.21 -2.65 8.49
C LEU A 98 9.67 -4.09 8.38
N GLN A 99 9.06 -4.60 9.44
CA GLN A 99 8.40 -5.90 9.44
C GLN A 99 6.95 -5.72 8.99
N LEU A 100 6.66 -6.14 7.76
CA LEU A 100 5.31 -6.08 7.22
C LEU A 100 4.57 -7.36 7.60
N GLN A 101 3.57 -7.25 8.48
CA GLN A 101 2.63 -8.34 8.73
C GLN A 101 1.75 -8.51 7.50
N MET A 102 1.88 -9.63 6.80
CA MET A 102 1.03 -9.95 5.67
C MET A 102 -0.19 -10.71 6.18
N SER A 103 -1.39 -10.26 5.82
CA SER A 103 -2.61 -11.03 6.04
C SER A 103 -2.70 -12.14 4.99
N ASP A 104 -2.88 -13.40 5.40
CA ASP A 104 -3.20 -14.52 4.52
C ASP A 104 -4.55 -14.24 3.82
N ALA A 105 -4.50 -13.53 2.69
CA ALA A 105 -5.64 -13.31 1.82
C ALA A 105 -5.41 -14.00 0.47
N THR A 106 -5.09 -15.30 0.52
CA THR A 106 -5.09 -16.16 -0.66
C THR A 106 -6.08 -17.31 -0.48
N ALA A 107 -7.30 -17.15 -0.98
CA ALA A 107 -8.09 -18.23 -1.58
C ALA A 107 -9.45 -17.69 -2.06
N GLY A 108 -9.58 -17.39 -3.36
CA GLY A 108 -10.89 -17.04 -3.91
C GLY A 108 -10.88 -16.49 -5.32
N HIS A 109 -10.32 -17.21 -6.29
CA HIS A 109 -10.70 -17.00 -7.69
C HIS A 109 -11.12 -18.35 -8.31
N PRO A 110 -12.42 -18.70 -8.24
CA PRO A 110 -12.95 -19.76 -9.08
C PRO A 110 -13.40 -19.12 -10.38
N ASP A 111 -12.50 -19.01 -11.35
CA ASP A 111 -12.92 -18.87 -12.75
C ASP A 111 -12.13 -19.86 -13.61
N ARG A 112 -12.46 -21.15 -13.40
CA ARG A 112 -12.29 -22.15 -14.44
C ARG A 112 -13.54 -22.10 -15.30
N LEU A 113 -13.50 -21.26 -16.34
CA LEU A 113 -14.41 -21.42 -17.48
C LEU A 113 -14.11 -22.79 -18.10
N ASP A 114 -15.03 -23.71 -17.84
CA ASP A 114 -15.09 -25.06 -18.40
C ASP A 114 -15.36 -24.94 -19.91
N HIS A 115 -14.28 -24.83 -20.71
CA HIS A 115 -14.37 -24.96 -22.16
C HIS A 115 -14.67 -26.43 -22.49
N ARG A 116 -15.95 -26.77 -22.59
CA ARG A 116 -16.38 -28.01 -23.25
C ARG A 116 -15.94 -27.97 -24.72
N PRO A 117 -15.38 -29.06 -25.26
CA PRO A 117 -15.17 -29.16 -26.69
C PRO A 117 -16.52 -29.41 -27.38
N GLU A 118 -16.88 -28.56 -28.33
CA GLU A 118 -17.98 -28.84 -29.26
C GLU A 118 -17.58 -30.05 -30.12
N ALA A 119 -18.32 -31.15 -29.95
CA ALA A 119 -18.22 -32.32 -30.80
C ALA A 119 -18.97 -32.04 -32.12
N ARG A 120 -18.33 -32.51 -33.20
CA ARG A 120 -18.72 -32.50 -34.61
C ARG A 120 -20.19 -32.84 -34.90
#